data_AF-A0A3D1ZQW7-F1
#
_entry.id   AF-A0A3D1ZQW7-F1
#
_cell.length_a   1.000
_cell.length_b   1.000
_cell.length_c   1.000
_cell.angle_alpha   90.00
_cell.angle_beta   90.00
_cell.angle_gamma   90.00
#
_symmetry.space_group_name_H-M   'P 1'
#
loop_
_entity.id
_entity.type
_entity.pdbx_description
1 polymer ?
#
loop_
_entity_poly.entity_id
_entity_poly.type
_entity_poly.pdbx_seq_one_letter_code
_entity_poly.pdbx_strand_id
1 'polypeptide(L)'
;MYVDPKRNQQAGNLKWILPYCKPDLPRVAGAVVLFCVNNTMALIIPLLSGLIVDRVITQGHVDELTRLCVMMIVFTVVRVASRYGYQMWMERFGQNSVFRLVSDEYEKLHELDFTYFN
;
A
#
# COMPACT_ATOMS: atom_id res chain seq x y z
N MET A 1 9.43 -20.25 -17.39
CA MET A 1 9.33 -20.26 -15.91
C MET A 1 10.06 -19.05 -15.28
N TYR A 2 9.31 -18.11 -14.69
CA TYR A 2 9.78 -16.88 -14.03
C TYR A 2 10.54 -17.13 -12.73
N VAL A 3 10.34 -18.28 -12.10
CA VAL A 3 11.07 -18.69 -10.89
C VAL A 3 11.77 -20.02 -11.12
N ASP A 4 13.07 -20.07 -10.79
CA ASP A 4 13.89 -21.27 -10.89
C ASP A 4 13.30 -22.42 -10.03
N PRO A 5 12.86 -23.53 -10.62
CA PRO A 5 12.19 -24.62 -9.90
C PRO A 5 13.12 -25.34 -8.90
N LYS A 6 14.44 -25.21 -9.07
CA LYS A 6 15.46 -25.83 -8.20
C LYS A 6 15.86 -25.00 -6.99
N ARG A 7 15.46 -23.72 -6.92
CA ARG A 7 15.93 -22.79 -5.88
C ARG A 7 15.16 -22.90 -4.55
N ASN A 8 14.03 -23.61 -4.52
CA ASN A 8 13.09 -23.57 -3.39
C ASN A 8 12.50 -24.94 -2.98
N GLN A 9 13.21 -26.05 -3.22
CA GLN A 9 12.74 -27.40 -2.83
C GLN A 9 12.60 -27.63 -1.31
N GLN A 10 13.16 -26.74 -0.47
CA GLN A 10 13.18 -26.90 1.01
C GLN A 10 12.64 -25.69 1.78
N ALA A 11 12.01 -24.72 1.12
CA ALA A 11 11.56 -23.50 1.78
C ALA A 11 10.06 -23.56 2.08
N GLY A 12 9.65 -23.24 3.32
CA GLY A 12 8.23 -23.20 3.69
C GLY A 12 7.42 -22.24 2.81
N ASN A 13 6.10 -22.48 2.68
CA ASN A 13 5.18 -21.82 1.71
C ASN A 13 5.40 -20.31 1.49
N LEU A 14 5.70 -19.55 2.55
CA LEU A 14 5.96 -18.11 2.47
C LEU A 14 7.27 -17.73 1.73
N LYS A 15 8.35 -18.51 1.92
CA LYS A 15 9.61 -18.33 1.18
C LYS A 15 9.50 -18.75 -0.28
N TRP A 16 8.48 -19.53 -0.64
CA TRP A 16 8.19 -19.90 -2.03
C TRP A 16 7.53 -18.77 -2.83
N ILE A 17 6.65 -17.99 -2.20
CA ILE A 17 5.95 -16.86 -2.83
C ILE A 17 6.83 -15.59 -2.89
N LEU A 18 7.72 -15.41 -1.92
CA LEU A 18 8.60 -14.24 -1.79
C LEU A 18 9.37 -13.84 -3.08
N PRO A 19 9.94 -14.77 -3.89
CA PRO A 19 10.60 -14.44 -5.15
C PRO A 19 9.69 -13.78 -6.19
N TYR A 20 8.42 -14.14 -6.25
CA TYR A 20 7.43 -13.52 -7.14
C TYR A 20 7.14 -12.06 -6.74
N CYS A 21 7.24 -11.77 -5.45
CA CYS A 21 7.03 -10.43 -4.87
C CYS A 21 8.29 -9.55 -4.87
N LYS A 22 9.50 -10.13 -5.00
CA LYS A 22 10.79 -9.41 -4.93
C LYS A 22 10.95 -8.22 -5.89
N PRO A 23 10.56 -8.30 -7.19
CA PRO A 23 10.78 -7.18 -8.11
C PRO A 23 10.00 -5.91 -7.75
N ASP A 24 8.94 -6.00 -6.96
CA ASP A 24 8.08 -4.87 -6.58
C ASP A 24 8.21 -4.45 -5.11
N LEU A 25 9.12 -5.06 -4.32
CA LEU A 25 9.43 -4.68 -2.94
C LEU A 25 9.71 -3.19 -2.70
N PRO A 26 10.47 -2.45 -3.54
CA PRO A 26 10.69 -1.02 -3.31
C PRO A 26 9.39 -0.21 -3.44
N ARG A 27 8.45 -0.64 -4.31
CA ARG A 27 7.13 -0.01 -4.44
C ARG A 27 6.25 -0.31 -3.24
N VAL A 28 6.30 -1.53 -2.71
CA VAL A 28 5.59 -1.91 -1.48
C VAL A 28 6.13 -1.13 -0.29
N ALA A 29 7.45 -0.98 -0.15
CA ALA A 29 8.05 -0.16 0.89
C ALA A 29 7.58 1.30 0.80
N GLY A 30 7.57 1.88 -0.40
CA GLY A 30 7.00 3.20 -0.64
C GLY A 30 5.52 3.30 -0.26
N ALA A 31 4.71 2.29 -0.60
CA ALA A 31 3.29 2.24 -0.26
C ALA A 31 3.08 2.16 1.27
N VAL A 32 3.89 1.40 1.99
CA VAL A 32 3.84 1.31 3.46
C VAL A 32 4.19 2.66 4.10
N VAL A 33 5.20 3.38 3.58
CA VAL A 33 5.52 4.74 4.07
C VAL A 33 4.35 5.69 3.85
N LEU A 34 3.75 5.71 2.66
CA LEU A 34 2.55 6.49 2.35
C LEU A 34 1.36 6.12 3.24
N PHE A 35 1.21 4.84 3.56
CA PHE A 35 0.17 4.34 4.47
C PHE A 35 0.36 4.85 5.90
N CYS A 36 1.59 4.84 6.41
CA CYS A 36 1.93 5.42 7.72
C CYS A 36 1.61 6.92 7.75
N VAL A 37 2.05 7.68 6.74
CA VAL A 37 1.77 9.12 6.63
C VAL A 37 0.26 9.39 6.61
N ASN A 38 -0.51 8.64 5.82
CA ASN A 38 -1.97 8.76 5.77
C ASN A 38 -2.63 8.49 7.13
N ASN A 39 -2.16 7.49 7.88
CA ASN A 39 -2.68 7.20 9.22
C ASN A 39 -2.33 8.30 10.23
N THR A 40 -1.10 8.79 10.24
CA THR A 40 -0.70 9.91 11.10
C THR A 40 -1.55 11.14 10.81
N MET A 41 -1.77 11.47 9.53
CA MET A 41 -2.64 12.59 9.13
C MET A 41 -4.10 12.39 9.52
N ALA A 42 -4.61 11.16 9.51
CA ALA A 42 -5.96 10.86 9.97
C ALA A 42 -6.16 11.18 11.46
N LEU A 43 -5.11 11.04 12.27
CA LEU A 43 -5.13 11.37 13.70
C LEU A 43 -4.93 12.87 13.96
N ILE A 44 -4.24 13.59 13.07
CA ILE A 44 -4.00 15.03 13.20
C ILE A 44 -5.30 15.85 13.00
N ILE A 45 -6.20 15.42 12.11
CA ILE A 45 -7.46 16.14 11.83
C ILE A 45 -8.33 16.35 13.09
N PRO A 46 -8.67 15.32 13.90
CA PRO A 46 -9.45 15.52 15.12
C PRO A 46 -8.70 16.35 16.18
N LEU A 47 -7.36 16.25 16.25
CA LEU A 47 -6.55 17.07 17.16
C LEU A 47 -6.58 18.56 16.76
N LEU A 48 -6.45 18.86 15.47
CA LEU A 48 -6.60 20.20 14.91
C LEU A 48 -8.01 20.75 15.18
N SER A 49 -9.05 19.93 14.97
CA SER A 49 -10.43 20.30 15.25
C SER A 49 -10.63 20.67 16.73
N GLY A 50 -10.07 19.89 17.65
CA GLY A 50 -10.08 20.20 19.09
C GLY A 50 -9.36 21.50 19.42
N LEU A 51 -8.20 21.75 18.81
CA LEU A 51 -7.44 23.01 18.97
C LEU A 51 -8.19 24.23 18.43
N ILE A 52 -8.91 24.09 17.31
CA ILE A 52 -9.74 25.18 16.77
C ILE A 52 -10.85 25.54 17.74
N VAL A 53 -11.51 24.56 18.34
CA VAL A 53 -12.54 24.81 19.37
C VAL A 53 -11.92 25.56 20.56
N ASP A 54 -10.78 25.11 21.06
CA ASP A 54 -10.11 25.69 22.24
C ASP A 54 -9.55 27.11 22.01
N ARG A 55 -8.97 27.38 20.83
CA ARG A 55 -8.34 28.68 20.52
C ARG A 55 -9.33 29.69 19.93
N VAL A 56 -10.22 29.26 19.05
CA VAL A 56 -11.11 30.18 18.34
C VAL A 56 -12.39 30.43 19.12
N ILE A 57 -13.02 29.39 19.65
CA ILE A 57 -14.33 29.52 20.31
C ILE A 57 -14.16 30.01 21.76
N THR A 58 -13.22 29.45 22.52
CA THR A 58 -13.01 29.84 23.93
C THR A 58 -12.12 31.07 24.12
N GLN A 59 -11.10 31.29 23.29
CA GLN A 59 -10.19 32.45 23.42
C GLN A 59 -10.48 33.59 22.43
N GLY A 60 -11.41 33.43 21.48
CA GLY A 60 -11.86 34.51 20.59
C GLY A 60 -10.85 34.97 19.52
N HIS A 61 -9.77 34.22 19.26
CA HIS A 61 -8.72 34.59 18.30
C HIS A 61 -9.13 34.25 16.85
N VAL A 62 -10.04 35.05 16.27
CA VAL A 62 -10.58 34.86 14.90
C VAL A 62 -9.53 34.94 13.78
N ASP A 63 -8.39 35.62 14.01
CA ASP A 63 -7.29 35.72 13.04
C ASP A 63 -6.57 34.37 12.82
N GLU A 64 -6.57 33.51 13.85
CA GLU A 64 -5.95 32.17 13.79
C GLU A 64 -6.83 31.14 13.06
N LEU A 65 -8.14 31.40 12.96
CA LEU A 65 -9.12 30.52 12.32
C LEU A 65 -8.78 30.27 10.85
N THR A 66 -8.48 31.33 10.09
CA THR A 66 -8.22 31.22 8.65
C THR A 66 -6.96 30.37 8.41
N ARG A 67 -5.93 30.55 9.23
CA ARG A 67 -4.68 29.77 9.16
C ARG A 67 -4.91 28.30 9.49
N LEU A 68 -5.67 28.00 10.55
CA LEU A 68 -5.99 26.64 10.96
C LEU A 68 -6.89 25.92 9.94
N CYS A 69 -7.88 26.60 9.36
CA CYS A 69 -8.73 26.06 8.29
C CYS A 69 -7.93 25.73 7.02
N VAL A 70 -7.05 26.64 6.57
CA VAL A 70 -6.17 26.38 5.42
C VAL A 70 -5.26 25.18 5.69
N MET A 71 -4.69 25.09 6.90
CA MET A 71 -3.88 23.96 7.32
C MET A 71 -4.66 22.63 7.29
N MET A 72 -5.92 22.62 7.78
CA MET A 72 -6.79 21.43 7.69
C MET A 72 -7.07 21.00 6.24
N ILE A 73 -7.29 21.95 5.34
CA ILE A 73 -7.50 21.65 3.91
C ILE A 73 -6.24 21.01 3.33
N VAL A 74 -5.07 21.59 3.57
CA VAL A 74 -3.78 21.05 3.11
C VAL A 74 -3.57 19.62 3.62
N PHE A 75 -3.76 19.38 4.92
CA PHE A 75 -3.63 18.03 5.49
C PHE A 75 -4.64 17.04 4.87
N THR A 76 -5.86 17.48 4.61
CA THR A 76 -6.88 16.64 3.98
C THR A 76 -6.49 16.26 2.56
N VAL A 77 -5.99 17.22 1.76
CA VAL A 77 -5.53 16.96 0.39
C VAL A 77 -4.35 15.99 0.39
N VAL A 78 -3.33 16.22 1.22
CA VAL A 78 -2.16 15.34 1.29
C VAL A 78 -2.55 13.93 1.76
N ARG A 79 -3.47 13.83 2.72
CA ARG A 79 -4.02 12.55 3.18
C ARG A 79 -4.71 11.79 2.05
N VAL A 80 -5.59 12.45 1.29
CA VAL A 80 -6.32 11.82 0.18
C VAL A 80 -5.36 11.40 -0.94
N ALA A 81 -4.40 12.24 -1.30
CA ALA A 81 -3.38 11.92 -2.29
C ALA A 81 -2.52 10.71 -1.85
N SER A 82 -2.09 10.71 -0.58
CA SER A 82 -1.33 9.59 0.00
C SER A 82 -2.14 8.30 -0.02
N ARG A 83 -3.44 8.40 0.30
CA ARG A 83 -4.37 7.26 0.27
C ARG A 83 -4.48 6.64 -1.11
N TYR A 84 -4.68 7.48 -2.12
CA TYR A 84 -4.76 7.03 -3.50
C TYR A 84 -3.45 6.39 -3.96
N GLY A 85 -2.32 7.02 -3.63
CA GLY A 85 -0.98 6.54 -3.99
C GLY A 85 -0.67 5.15 -3.45
N TYR A 86 -0.81 4.93 -2.14
CA TYR A 86 -0.52 3.61 -1.56
C TYR A 86 -1.49 2.53 -2.08
N GLN A 87 -2.77 2.87 -2.27
CA GLN A 87 -3.78 1.92 -2.73
C GLN A 87 -3.48 1.45 -4.15
N MET A 88 -3.16 2.37 -5.05
CA MET A 88 -2.82 2.05 -6.44
C MET A 88 -1.53 1.22 -6.54
N TRP A 89 -0.51 1.55 -5.74
CA TRP A 89 0.74 0.79 -5.72
C TRP A 89 0.55 -0.63 -5.19
N MET A 90 -0.26 -0.79 -4.14
CA MET A 90 -0.56 -2.11 -3.58
C MET A 90 -1.41 -2.97 -4.54
N GLU A 91 -2.35 -2.36 -5.25
CA GLU A 91 -3.18 -3.06 -6.25
C GLU A 91 -2.33 -3.55 -7.43
N ARG A 92 -1.46 -2.68 -7.98
CA ARG A 92 -0.53 -3.08 -9.05
C ARG A 92 0.43 -4.17 -8.60
N PHE A 93 0.92 -4.10 -7.36
CA PHE A 93 1.76 -5.14 -6.77
C PHE A 93 1.03 -6.49 -6.70
N GLY A 94 -0.21 -6.49 -6.20
CA GLY A 94 -1.03 -7.70 -6.11
C GLY A 94 -1.28 -8.32 -7.50
N GLN A 95 -1.71 -7.50 -8.46
CA GLN A 95 -1.99 -7.96 -9.83
C GLN A 95 -0.74 -8.50 -10.52
N ASN A 96 0.40 -7.81 -10.43
CA ASN A 96 1.65 -8.28 -11.02
C ASN A 96 2.11 -9.62 -10.42
N SER A 97 1.96 -9.78 -9.10
CA SER A 97 2.36 -11.00 -8.41
C SER A 97 1.50 -12.19 -8.83
N VAL A 98 0.17 -11.99 -8.89
CA VAL A 98 -0.78 -13.03 -9.32
C VAL A 98 -0.59 -13.37 -10.80
N PHE A 99 -0.40 -12.38 -11.67
CA PHE A 99 -0.18 -12.62 -13.11
C PHE A 99 1.05 -13.50 -13.37
N ARG A 100 2.15 -13.24 -12.66
CA ARG A 100 3.38 -14.05 -12.77
C ARG A 100 3.17 -15.48 -12.29
N LEU A 101 2.47 -15.65 -11.16
CA LEU A 101 2.17 -16.95 -10.58
C LEU A 101 1.34 -17.80 -11.56
N VAL A 102 0.23 -17.24 -12.04
CA VAL A 102 -0.70 -17.92 -12.95
C VAL A 102 -0.02 -18.28 -14.27
N SER A 103 0.79 -17.37 -14.81
CA SER A 103 1.55 -17.64 -16.04
C SER A 103 2.53 -18.80 -15.88
N ASP A 104 3.23 -18.88 -14.75
CA ASP A 104 4.15 -19.99 -14.44
C ASP A 104 3.40 -21.32 -14.23
N GLU A 105 2.20 -21.29 -13.65
CA GLU A 105 1.36 -22.49 -13.54
C GLU A 105 0.88 -22.98 -14.91
N TYR A 106 0.42 -22.07 -15.78
CA TYR A 106 0.02 -22.44 -17.15
C TYR A 106 1.16 -23.02 -17.97
N GLU A 107 2.36 -22.44 -17.88
CA GLU A 107 3.55 -22.95 -18.56
C GLU A 107 3.90 -24.36 -18.06
N LYS A 108 3.81 -24.59 -16.74
CA LYS A 108 4.03 -25.90 -16.13
C LYS A 108 3.00 -26.94 -16.57
N LEU A 109 1.72 -26.57 -16.60
CA LEU A 109 0.62 -27.44 -17.06
C LEU A 109 0.80 -27.87 -18.51
N HIS A 110 1.33 -27.02 -19.38
CA HIS A 110 1.64 -27.39 -20.77
C HIS A 110 2.89 -28.27 -20.92
N GLU A 111 3.83 -28.23 -19.97
CA GLU A 111 4.99 -29.16 -19.96
C GLU A 111 4.65 -30.55 -19.38
N LEU A 112 3.51 -30.70 -18.71
CA LEU A 112 3.11 -31.96 -18.08
C LEU A 112 2.56 -32.94 -19.13
N ASP A 113 3.04 -34.19 -19.05
CA ASP A 113 2.62 -35.28 -19.92
C ASP A 113 1.13 -35.66 -19.66
N PHE A 114 0.46 -36.25 -20.66
CA PHE A 114 -0.94 -36.68 -20.58
C PHE A 114 -1.23 -37.61 -19.39
N THR A 115 -0.22 -38.32 -18.90
CA THR A 115 -0.32 -39.17 -17.70
C THR A 115 -0.70 -38.39 -16.42
N TYR A 116 -0.49 -37.07 -16.39
CA TYR A 116 -0.90 -36.21 -15.27
C TYR A 116 -2.37 -35.80 -15.31
N PHE A 117 -2.99 -35.86 -16.50
CA PHE A 117 -4.39 -35.45 -16.74
C PHE A 117 -5.37 -36.62 -16.77
N ASN A 118 -4.87 -37.86 -16.66
CA ASN A 118 -5.62 -39.12 -16.64
C ASN A 118 -5.76 -39.62 -15.20
#